data_AF-A0A8I1IU00-F1
#
_entry.id   AF-A0A8I1IU00-F1
#
_cell.length_a   1.000
_cell.length_b   1.000
_cell.length_c   1.000
_cell.angle_alpha   90.00
_cell.angle_beta   90.00
_cell.angle_gamma   90.00
#
_symmetry.space_group_name_H-M   'P 1'
#
loop_
_entity.id
_entity.type
_entity.pdbx_description
1 polymer ?
#
loop_
_entity_poly.entity_id
_entity_poly.type
_entity_poly.pdbx_seq_one_letter_code
_entity_poly.pdbx_strand_id
1 'polypeptide(L)' 'MTPEQTKTAEKMTSVKAAWDKAPAGPKKDAALKHYQAAEKAHTAKNDAETNKELDAAAHALA' A
#
# COMPACT_ATOMS: atom_id res chain seq x y z
N MET A 1 17.10 -7.03 6.15
CA MET A 1 15.96 -6.09 6.10
C MET A 1 16.27 -5.00 7.11
N THR A 2 16.25 -3.73 6.72
CA THR A 2 16.41 -2.63 7.68
C THR A 2 15.14 -2.51 8.52
N PRO A 3 15.20 -1.94 9.73
CA PRO A 3 14.00 -1.70 10.54
C PRO A 3 12.94 -0.87 9.80
N GLU A 4 13.34 -0.01 8.86
CA GLU A 4 12.42 0.74 8.00
C GLU A 4 11.68 -0.16 7.02
N GLN A 5 12.36 -1.12 6.37
CA GLN A 5 11.72 -2.10 5.49
C GLN A 5 10.71 -2.99 6.23
N THR A 6 10.99 -3.33 7.50
CA THR A 6 10.01 -4.04 8.34
C THR A 6 8.72 -3.25 8.50
N LYS A 7 8.83 -1.97 8.86
CA LYS A 7 7.67 -1.08 9.03
C LYS A 7 6.89 -0.90 7.74
N THR A 8 7.59 -0.78 6.61
CA THR A 8 6.97 -0.70 5.28
C THR A 8 6.15 -1.96 4.98
N ALA A 9 6.71 -3.16 5.22
CA ALA A 9 6.02 -4.42 5.01
C ALA A 9 4.80 -4.60 5.93
N GLU A 10 4.88 -4.12 7.18
CA GLU A 10 3.73 -4.07 8.09
C GLU A 10 2.63 -3.15 7.56
N LYS A 11 2.99 -1.96 7.07
CA LYS A 11 2.02 -1.02 6.43
C LYS A 11 1.37 -1.64 5.19
N MET A 12 2.13 -2.35 4.35
CA MET A 12 1.57 -3.08 3.19
C MET A 12 0.52 -4.09 3.63
N THR A 13 0.80 -4.87 4.66
CA THR A 13 -0.13 -5.87 5.19
C THR A 13 -1.43 -5.22 5.67
N SER A 14 -1.34 -4.11 6.42
CA SER A 14 -2.53 -3.38 6.89
C SER A 14 -3.36 -2.79 5.75
N VAL A 15 -2.72 -2.15 4.76
CA VAL A 15 -3.41 -1.56 3.60
C VAL A 15 -4.06 -2.64 2.76
N LYS A 16 -3.39 -3.78 2.53
CA LYS A 16 -3.96 -4.93 1.82
C LYS A 16 -5.20 -5.46 2.53
N ALA A 17 -5.16 -5.58 3.86
CA ALA A 17 -6.30 -6.03 4.65
C ALA A 17 -7.48 -5.04 4.59
N ALA A 18 -7.21 -3.73 4.61
CA ALA A 18 -8.25 -2.71 4.43
C ALA A 18 -8.87 -2.77 3.02
N TRP A 19 -8.03 -2.92 1.99
CA TRP A 19 -8.45 -3.07 0.61
C TRP A 19 -9.30 -4.33 0.39
N ASP A 20 -8.89 -5.46 0.96
CA ASP A 20 -9.60 -6.74 0.84
C ASP A 20 -11.03 -6.64 1.39
N LYS A 21 -11.16 -6.04 2.58
CA LYS A 21 -12.44 -5.79 3.27
C LYS A 21 -13.31 -4.73 2.61
N ALA A 22 -12.73 -3.84 1.81
CA ALA A 22 -13.49 -2.77 1.17
C ALA A 22 -14.47 -3.35 0.13
N PRO A 23 -15.70 -2.81 0.02
CA PRO A 23 -16.64 -3.21 -1.01
C PRO A 23 -16.08 -2.89 -2.40
N ALA A 24 -16.45 -3.70 -3.39
CA ALA A 24 -16.08 -3.43 -4.78
C ALA A 24 -16.62 -2.06 -5.21
N GLY A 25 -15.77 -1.26 -5.86
CA GLY A 25 -16.12 0.09 -6.25
C GLY A 25 -14.90 0.94 -6.57
N PRO A 26 -15.11 2.19 -7.04
CA PRO A 26 -14.05 3.06 -7.53
C PRO A 26 -12.95 3.34 -6.49
N LYS A 27 -13.31 3.36 -5.19
CA LYS A 27 -12.36 3.48 -4.08
C LYS A 27 -11.41 2.28 -3.98
N LYS A 28 -11.95 1.05 -4.08
CA LYS A 28 -11.16 -0.19 -4.06
C LYS A 28 -10.25 -0.31 -5.28
N ASP A 29 -10.73 0.11 -6.46
CA ASP A 29 -9.91 0.17 -7.67
C ASP A 29 -8.77 1.19 -7.57
N ALA A 30 -9.03 2.38 -7.03
CA ALA A 30 -8.00 3.39 -6.80
C ALA A 30 -6.94 2.87 -5.80
N ALA A 31 -7.39 2.29 -4.70
CA ALA A 31 -6.51 1.69 -3.71
C ALA A 31 -5.67 0.52 -4.27
N LEU A 32 -6.24 -0.31 -5.16
CA LEU A 32 -5.50 -1.38 -5.83
C LEU A 32 -4.35 -0.84 -6.69
N LYS A 33 -4.60 0.22 -7.48
CA LYS A 33 -3.57 0.84 -8.33
C LYS A 33 -2.39 1.34 -7.51
N HIS A 34 -2.67 2.05 -6.42
CA HIS A 34 -1.65 2.54 -5.50
C HIS A 34 -0.93 1.39 -4.78
N TYR A 35 -1.65 0.36 -4.34
CA TYR A 35 -1.05 -0.81 -3.71
C TYR A 35 -0.08 -1.55 -4.64
N GLN A 36 -0.43 -1.71 -5.93
CA GLN A 36 0.46 -2.31 -6.93
C GLN A 36 1.71 -1.46 -7.19
N ALA A 37 1.59 -0.13 -7.16
CA ALA A 37 2.73 0.77 -7.26
C ALA A 37 3.65 0.61 -6.02
N ALA A 38 3.07 0.51 -4.82
CA ALA A 38 3.80 0.23 -3.60
C ALA A 38 4.55 -1.12 -3.66
N GLU A 39 3.94 -2.20 -4.17
CA GLU A 39 4.61 -3.51 -4.33
C GLU A 39 5.84 -3.43 -5.24
N LYS A 40 5.75 -2.67 -6.33
CA LYS A 40 6.88 -2.45 -7.24
C LYS A 40 7.99 -1.64 -6.57
N ALA A 41 7.63 -0.55 -5.90
CA ALA A 41 8.58 0.29 -5.17
C ALA A 41 9.28 -0.47 -4.04
N HIS A 42 8.56 -1.32 -3.31
CA HIS A 42 9.10 -2.15 -2.24
C HIS A 42 10.11 -3.16 -2.79
N THR A 43 9.79 -3.80 -3.92
CA THR A 43 10.71 -4.70 -4.64
C THR A 43 11.98 -3.97 -5.10
N ALA A 44 11.84 -2.71 -5.51
CA ALA A 44 12.96 -1.83 -5.85
C ALA A 44 13.73 -1.29 -4.62
N LYS A 45 13.35 -1.68 -3.39
CA LYS A 45 13.89 -1.17 -2.12
C LYS A 45 13.75 0.36 -1.98
N ASN A 46 12.71 0.92 -2.57
CA ASN A 46 12.36 2.34 -2.46
C ASN A 46 11.27 2.52 -1.39
N ASP A 47 11.69 2.54 -0.13
CA ASP A 47 10.79 2.65 1.02
C ASP A 47 9.99 3.97 1.01
N ALA A 48 10.57 5.08 0.54
CA ALA A 48 9.89 6.37 0.49
C ALA A 48 8.68 6.35 -0.47
N GLU A 49 8.89 5.82 -1.68
CA GLU A 49 7.82 5.68 -2.67
C GLU A 49 6.78 4.64 -2.23
N THR A 50 7.24 3.53 -1.63
CA THR A 50 6.34 2.52 -1.06
C THR A 50 5.42 3.13 0.00
N ASN A 51 5.98 3.87 0.96
CA ASN A 51 5.19 4.48 2.03
C ASN A 51 4.21 5.53 1.50
N LYS A 52 4.59 6.30 0.48
CA LYS A 52 3.74 7.30 -0.20
C LYS A 52 2.55 6.62 -0.89
N GLU A 53 2.79 5.59 -1.67
CA GLU A 53 1.72 4.88 -2.39
C GLU A 53 0.79 4.13 -1.43
N LEU A 54 1.33 3.54 -0.35
CA LEU A 54 0.49 2.95 0.70
C LEU A 54 -0.40 3.95 1.41
N ASP A 55 0.09 5.18 1.57
CA ASP A 55 -0.71 6.28 2.13
C ASP A 55 -1.85 6.64 1.19
N ALA A 56 -1.56 6.83 -0.11
CA ALA A 56 -2.56 7.10 -1.13
C ALA A 56 -3.61 5.97 -1.22
N ALA A 57 -3.18 4.72 -1.12
CA ALA A 57 -4.07 3.57 -1.08
C ALA A 57 -4.99 3.59 0.16
N ALA A 58 -4.45 3.90 1.35
CA ALA A 58 -5.25 4.03 2.56
C ALA A 58 -6.23 5.20 2.48
N HIS A 59 -5.80 6.35 1.96
CA HIS A 59 -6.64 7.52 1.73
C HIS A 59 -7.76 7.27 0.72
N ALA A 60 -7.51 6.47 -0.33
CA ALA A 60 -8.53 6.09 -1.29
C ALA A 60 -9.62 5.18 -0.68
N LEU A 61 -9.31 4.44 0.39
CA LEU A 61 -10.23 3.56 1.10
C LEU A 61 -11.07 4.28 2.18
N ALA A 62 -10.66 5.47 2.62
CA ALA A 62 -11.44 6.34 3.51
C ALA A 62 -12.65 6.94 2.77
#